data_AF-A0A0F5VK39-F1
#
_entry.id   AF-A0A0F5VK39-F1
#
_cell.length_a   1.000
_cell.length_b   1.000
_cell.length_c   1.000
_cell.angle_alpha   90.00
_cell.angle_beta   90.00
_cell.angle_gamma   90.00
#
_symmetry.space_group_name_H-M   'P 1'
#
loop_
_entity.id
_entity.type
_entity.pdbx_description
1 polymer ?
#
loop_
_entity_poly.entity_id
_entity_poly.type
_entity_poly.pdbx_seq_one_letter_code
_entity_poly.pdbx_strand_id
1 'polypeptide(L)'
;AVLIGAFLMYERGQQDNEPLLPFSLFKDRNFSVVNLVGIAVSFGVLGILLPTTIYLQSVLGFSAIKTGLVLVPLALGSMFTAGPAGILSEKFGGKYILTAGLSMFGIGITWIFLVADTNSSWTAFVGPLFVAGLGAGCTFAPMGSEVMRNVPPHLTGAASGVNNALRQVGSVLAGAVIGAVLQAKLVSALREEAATAAQSLPQDYRADFVSGFADGAQQVEVGTQQGASLPADVPQDVANTIQELAGKVFHQGFVDALQPTMLVPALTMFAGAALCLALKGGPTPSGMGHGAPPAQPQTAPDKDATAAH
;
A
#
# COMPACT_ATOMS: atom_id res chain seq x y z
N ALA A 1 -10.70 6.31 16.33
CA ALA A 1 -10.98 7.75 16.42
C ALA A 1 -10.99 8.26 17.86
N VAL A 2 -11.84 7.72 18.74
CA VAL A 2 -11.96 8.15 20.15
C VAL A 2 -10.62 8.11 20.91
N LEU A 3 -9.87 7.01 20.81
CA LEU A 3 -8.57 6.87 21.48
C LEU A 3 -7.52 7.88 20.97
N ILE A 4 -7.51 8.17 19.67
CA ILE A 4 -6.61 9.18 19.08
C ILE A 4 -7.00 10.57 19.59
N GLY A 5 -8.29 10.89 19.64
CA GLY A 5 -8.78 12.15 20.19
C GLY A 5 -8.42 12.32 21.67
N ALA A 6 -8.60 11.28 22.48
CA ALA A 6 -8.23 11.29 23.89
C ALA A 6 -6.71 11.44 24.08
N PHE A 7 -5.91 10.71 23.31
CA PHE A 7 -4.45 10.85 23.31
C PHE A 7 -4.00 12.26 22.95
N LEU A 8 -4.56 12.85 21.88
CA LEU A 8 -4.22 14.22 21.48
C LEU A 8 -4.64 15.27 22.52
N MET A 9 -5.76 15.06 23.22
CA MET A 9 -6.18 15.94 24.32
C MET A 9 -5.24 15.83 25.52
N TYR A 10 -4.85 14.61 25.89
CA TYR A 10 -3.88 14.37 26.96
C TYR A 10 -2.53 15.00 26.63
N GLU A 11 -2.01 14.77 25.42
CA GLU A 11 -0.71 15.27 25.02
C GLU A 11 -0.66 16.78 24.81
N ARG A 12 -1.82 17.40 24.53
CA ARG A 12 -1.96 18.85 24.55
C ARG A 12 -1.74 19.45 25.94
N GLY A 13 -2.04 18.72 27.00
CA GLY A 13 -1.78 19.12 28.39
C GLY A 13 -0.34 18.88 28.85
N GLN A 14 0.41 17.99 28.19
CA GLN A 14 1.75 17.56 28.60
C GLN A 14 2.90 18.21 27.79
N GLN A 15 2.61 19.23 26.98
CA GLN A 15 3.64 19.85 26.11
C GLN A 15 4.81 20.48 26.88
N ASP A 16 4.62 20.83 28.16
CA ASP A 16 5.66 21.43 29.01
C ASP A 16 6.54 20.39 29.75
N ASN A 17 6.23 19.09 29.65
CA ASN A 17 6.80 18.05 30.52
C ASN A 17 7.30 16.82 29.74
N GLU A 18 8.20 17.05 28.78
CA GLU A 18 8.74 16.03 27.85
C GLU A 18 7.66 15.22 27.10
N PRO A 19 6.90 15.85 26.18
CA PRO A 19 5.81 15.19 25.48
C PRO A 19 6.32 14.08 24.55
N LEU A 20 5.61 12.94 24.51
CA LEU A 20 5.87 11.87 23.55
C LEU A 20 5.68 12.32 22.09
N LEU A 21 4.75 13.26 21.88
CA LEU A 21 4.49 13.89 20.58
C LEU A 21 4.64 15.42 20.72
N PRO A 22 5.85 15.96 20.47
CA PRO A 22 6.10 17.38 20.46
C PRO A 22 5.39 18.03 19.27
N PHE A 23 4.40 18.89 19.52
CA PHE A 23 3.69 19.59 18.43
C PHE A 23 4.58 20.59 17.68
N SER A 24 5.74 20.94 18.25
CA SER A 24 6.78 21.72 17.58
C SER A 24 7.25 21.09 16.27
N LEU A 25 7.22 19.75 16.14
CA LEU A 25 7.58 19.04 14.90
C LEU A 25 6.61 19.37 13.76
N PHE A 26 5.31 19.47 14.05
CA PHE A 26 4.28 19.76 13.04
C PHE A 26 4.23 21.23 12.62
N LYS A 27 4.89 22.14 13.37
CA LYS A 27 5.08 23.53 12.92
C LYS A 27 5.99 23.60 11.69
N ASP A 28 6.88 22.62 11.51
CA ASP A 28 7.65 22.49 10.27
C ASP A 28 6.74 21.92 9.17
N ARG A 29 6.59 22.72 8.09
CA ARG A 29 5.73 22.37 6.96
C ARG A 29 6.26 21.14 6.21
N ASN A 30 7.59 20.98 6.07
CA ASN A 30 8.15 19.82 5.37
C ASN A 30 7.89 18.56 6.19
N PHE A 31 8.09 18.58 7.52
CA PHE A 31 7.77 17.46 8.40
C PHE A 31 6.31 17.01 8.23
N SER A 32 5.35 17.94 8.29
CA SER A 32 3.93 17.63 8.13
C SER A 32 3.61 17.05 6.74
N VAL A 33 4.14 17.66 5.66
CA VAL A 33 3.88 17.21 4.29
C VAL A 33 4.52 15.85 4.00
N VAL A 34 5.77 15.61 4.41
CA VAL A 34 6.41 14.30 4.18
C VAL A 34 5.70 13.19 4.96
N ASN A 35 5.23 13.47 6.18
CA ASN A 35 4.43 12.49 6.92
C ASN A 35 3.09 12.18 6.23
N LEU A 36 2.39 13.18 5.67
CA LEU A 36 1.18 12.94 4.87
C LEU A 36 1.48 12.12 3.61
N VAL A 37 2.60 12.40 2.94
CA VAL A 37 3.08 11.58 1.83
C VAL A 37 3.40 10.16 2.30
N GLY A 38 3.99 9.99 3.48
CA GLY A 38 4.24 8.68 4.09
C GLY A 38 2.97 7.87 4.34
N ILE A 39 1.89 8.52 4.77
CA ILE A 39 0.55 7.90 4.86
C ILE A 39 0.10 7.43 3.49
N ALA A 40 0.20 8.29 2.47
CA ALA A 40 -0.19 7.95 1.10
C ALA A 40 0.62 6.77 0.56
N VAL A 41 1.95 6.75 0.75
CA VAL A 41 2.84 5.65 0.36
C VAL A 41 2.46 4.35 1.05
N SER A 42 2.30 4.36 2.38
CA SER A 42 1.87 3.19 3.14
C SER A 42 0.51 2.67 2.69
N PHE A 43 -0.41 3.58 2.35
CA PHE A 43 -1.71 3.23 1.78
C PHE A 43 -1.54 2.56 0.41
N GLY A 44 -0.77 3.17 -0.50
CA GLY A 44 -0.57 2.66 -1.86
C GLY A 44 0.08 1.28 -1.88
N VAL A 45 1.08 1.04 -1.02
CA VAL A 45 1.80 -0.25 -0.92
C VAL A 45 0.86 -1.37 -0.49
N LEU A 46 0.06 -1.17 0.55
CA LEU A 46 -0.91 -2.18 0.94
C LEU A 46 -2.05 -2.28 -0.08
N GLY A 47 -2.45 -1.15 -0.67
CA GLY A 47 -3.53 -1.05 -1.63
C GLY A 47 -3.24 -1.66 -3.00
N ILE A 48 -1.97 -1.79 -3.42
CA ILE A 48 -1.59 -2.61 -4.58
C ILE A 48 -1.46 -4.08 -4.20
N LEU A 49 -0.81 -4.40 -3.07
CA LEU A 49 -0.47 -5.77 -2.71
C LEU A 49 -1.71 -6.62 -2.46
N LEU A 50 -2.69 -6.11 -1.71
CA LEU A 50 -3.90 -6.87 -1.37
C LEU A 50 -4.70 -7.25 -2.61
N PRO A 51 -5.20 -6.32 -3.45
CA PRO A 51 -6.01 -6.68 -4.62
C PRO A 51 -5.22 -7.48 -5.65
N THR A 52 -3.93 -7.22 -5.85
CA THR A 52 -3.10 -7.99 -6.79
C THR A 52 -2.96 -9.43 -6.33
N THR A 53 -2.74 -9.65 -5.03
CA THR A 53 -2.58 -10.98 -4.45
C THR A 53 -3.89 -11.76 -4.52
N ILE A 54 -5.01 -11.11 -4.20
CA ILE A 54 -6.35 -11.69 -4.32
C ILE A 54 -6.63 -12.04 -5.79
N TYR A 55 -6.34 -11.15 -6.73
CA TYR A 55 -6.50 -11.42 -8.16
C TYR A 55 -5.72 -12.66 -8.62
N LEU A 56 -4.42 -12.70 -8.32
CA LEU A 56 -3.56 -13.79 -8.78
C LEU A 56 -3.98 -15.15 -8.21
N GLN A 57 -4.44 -15.19 -6.96
CA GLN A 57 -4.84 -16.44 -6.30
C GLN A 57 -6.30 -16.83 -6.56
N SER A 58 -7.24 -15.90 -6.37
CA SER A 58 -8.68 -16.18 -6.45
C SER A 58 -9.22 -16.16 -7.88
N VAL A 59 -8.64 -15.38 -8.79
CA VAL A 59 -9.07 -15.31 -10.21
C VAL A 59 -8.18 -16.17 -11.10
N LEU A 60 -6.85 -16.02 -11.04
CA LEU A 60 -5.94 -16.81 -11.89
C LEU A 60 -5.59 -18.19 -11.31
N GLY A 61 -6.05 -18.51 -10.10
CA GLY A 61 -5.81 -19.81 -9.47
C GLY A 61 -4.34 -20.07 -9.14
N PHE A 62 -3.50 -19.05 -9.02
CA PHE A 62 -2.08 -19.24 -8.72
C PHE A 62 -1.88 -19.67 -7.27
N SER A 63 -0.90 -20.53 -7.02
CA SER A 63 -0.46 -20.82 -5.66
C SER A 63 0.17 -19.59 -5.00
N ALA A 64 0.24 -19.57 -3.67
CA ALA A 64 0.91 -18.51 -2.92
C ALA A 64 2.38 -18.33 -3.36
N ILE A 65 3.10 -19.43 -3.63
CA ILE A 65 4.49 -19.40 -4.11
C ILE A 65 4.57 -18.75 -5.50
N LYS A 66 3.69 -19.15 -6.43
CA LYS A 66 3.66 -18.59 -7.77
C LYS A 66 3.31 -17.10 -7.75
N THR A 67 2.37 -16.70 -6.90
CA THR A 67 2.02 -15.29 -6.64
C THR A 67 3.23 -14.51 -6.14
N GLY A 68 3.96 -15.05 -5.16
CA GLY A 68 5.21 -14.45 -4.67
C GLY A 68 6.25 -14.27 -5.78
N LEU A 69 6.42 -15.25 -6.67
CA LEU A 69 7.31 -15.16 -7.83
C LEU A 69 6.88 -14.08 -8.82
N VAL A 70 5.57 -13.92 -9.06
CA VAL A 70 5.04 -12.85 -9.93
C VAL A 70 5.33 -11.46 -9.36
N LEU A 71 5.41 -11.32 -8.03
CA LEU A 71 5.72 -10.06 -7.36
C LEU A 71 7.23 -9.73 -7.32
N VAL A 72 8.12 -10.66 -7.68
CA VAL A 72 9.59 -10.42 -7.69
C VAL A 72 10.01 -9.20 -8.51
N PRO A 73 9.47 -8.93 -9.72
CA PRO A 73 9.83 -7.75 -10.51
C PRO A 73 9.61 -6.43 -9.74
N LEU A 74 8.61 -6.35 -8.86
CA LEU A 74 8.39 -5.19 -7.98
C LEU A 74 9.59 -4.95 -7.07
N ALA A 75 10.08 -6.02 -6.41
CA ALA A 75 11.24 -5.94 -5.54
C ALA A 75 12.52 -5.61 -6.31
N LEU A 76 12.70 -6.20 -7.51
CA LEU A 76 13.85 -5.93 -8.37
C LEU A 76 13.89 -4.48 -8.85
N GLY A 77 12.75 -3.92 -9.28
CA GLY A 77 12.66 -2.51 -9.67
C GLY A 77 12.99 -1.56 -8.52
N SER A 78 12.48 -1.86 -7.33
CA SER A 78 12.79 -1.11 -6.10
C SER A 78 14.29 -1.16 -5.78
N MET A 79 14.89 -2.35 -5.83
CA MET A 79 16.31 -2.53 -5.57
C MET A 79 17.19 -1.78 -6.59
N PHE A 80 16.79 -1.76 -7.86
CA PHE A 80 17.52 -1.07 -8.92
C PHE A 80 17.56 0.45 -8.73
N THR A 81 16.50 1.02 -8.16
CA THR A 81 16.38 2.48 -7.97
C THR A 81 16.79 2.96 -6.58
N ALA A 82 16.83 2.08 -5.57
CA ALA A 82 17.13 2.46 -4.18
C ALA A 82 18.45 3.23 -4.02
N GLY A 83 19.54 2.75 -4.63
CA GLY A 83 20.85 3.42 -4.59
C GLY A 83 20.86 4.74 -5.37
N PRO A 84 20.57 4.73 -6.68
CA PRO A 84 20.54 5.94 -7.50
C PRO A 84 19.62 7.03 -6.96
N ALA A 85 18.44 6.66 -6.44
CA ALA A 85 17.47 7.62 -5.90
C ALA A 85 18.01 8.39 -4.68
N GLY A 86 18.78 7.73 -3.81
CA GLY A 86 19.43 8.40 -2.67
C GLY A 86 20.43 9.48 -3.14
N ILE A 87 21.31 9.11 -4.07
CA ILE A 87 22.32 10.04 -4.64
C ILE A 87 21.63 11.20 -5.36
N LEU A 88 20.61 10.89 -6.17
CA LEU A 88 19.87 11.89 -6.94
C LEU A 88 19.07 12.83 -6.02
N SER A 89 18.58 12.32 -4.89
CA SER A 89 17.88 13.10 -3.88
C SER A 89 18.81 14.10 -3.17
N GLU A 90 20.05 13.71 -2.87
CA GLU A 90 21.03 14.63 -2.30
C GLU A 90 21.39 15.74 -3.29
N LYS A 91 21.56 15.39 -4.57
CA LYS A 91 21.99 16.33 -5.61
C LYS A 91 20.89 17.28 -6.10
N PHE A 92 19.69 16.78 -6.34
CA PHE A 92 18.59 17.54 -6.93
C PHE A 92 17.51 17.94 -5.90
N GLY A 93 17.57 17.40 -4.68
CA GLY A 93 16.60 17.61 -3.62
C GLY A 93 15.50 16.53 -3.62
N GLY A 94 15.18 16.02 -2.43
CA GLY A 94 14.23 14.91 -2.24
C GLY A 94 12.86 15.17 -2.85
N LYS A 95 12.39 16.43 -2.84
CA LYS A 95 11.12 16.84 -3.45
C LYS A 95 10.89 16.27 -4.86
N TYR A 96 11.85 16.44 -5.77
CA TYR A 96 11.66 16.05 -7.17
C TYR A 96 11.71 14.54 -7.34
N ILE A 97 12.58 13.88 -6.57
CA ILE A 97 12.72 12.41 -6.60
C ILE A 97 11.48 11.74 -6.01
N LEU A 98 10.95 12.23 -4.89
CA LEU A 98 9.67 11.73 -4.32
C LEU A 98 8.53 11.92 -5.32
N THR A 99 8.41 13.10 -5.93
CA THR A 99 7.32 13.40 -6.88
C THR A 99 7.39 12.45 -8.10
N ALA A 100 8.58 12.26 -8.66
CA ALA A 100 8.80 11.35 -9.78
C ALA A 100 8.55 9.88 -9.37
N GLY A 101 9.03 9.46 -8.20
CA GLY A 101 8.84 8.11 -7.66
C GLY A 101 7.37 7.78 -7.44
N LEU A 102 6.61 8.65 -6.77
CA LEU A 102 5.18 8.49 -6.56
C LEU A 102 4.39 8.48 -7.87
N SER A 103 4.75 9.35 -8.81
CA SER A 103 4.11 9.36 -10.14
C SER A 103 4.38 8.07 -10.90
N MET A 104 5.62 7.59 -10.91
CA MET A 104 6.01 6.32 -11.54
C MET A 104 5.34 5.12 -10.86
N PHE A 105 5.20 5.15 -9.53
CA PHE A 105 4.49 4.13 -8.80
C PHE A 105 3.00 4.12 -9.16
N GLY A 106 2.35 5.29 -9.18
CA GLY A 106 0.96 5.44 -9.64
C GLY A 106 0.75 4.95 -11.07
N ILE A 107 1.69 5.24 -11.98
CA ILE A 107 1.68 4.73 -13.36
C ILE A 107 1.78 3.20 -13.37
N GLY A 108 2.68 2.61 -12.59
CA GLY A 108 2.81 1.16 -12.48
C GLY A 108 1.52 0.49 -11.98
N ILE A 109 0.89 1.04 -10.94
CA ILE A 109 -0.41 0.56 -10.43
C ILE A 109 -1.50 0.69 -11.50
N THR A 110 -1.55 1.82 -12.19
CA THR A 110 -2.53 2.05 -13.28
C THR A 110 -2.30 1.10 -14.44
N TRP A 111 -1.05 0.76 -14.76
CA TRP A 111 -0.72 -0.19 -15.80
C TRP A 111 -1.11 -1.63 -15.42
N ILE A 112 -0.94 -2.02 -14.16
CA ILE A 112 -1.46 -3.30 -13.64
C ILE A 112 -2.97 -3.39 -13.89
N PHE A 113 -3.70 -2.31 -13.58
CA PHE A 113 -5.13 -2.22 -13.85
C PHE A 113 -5.47 -2.42 -15.34
N LEU A 114 -4.74 -1.77 -16.25
CA LEU A 114 -5.00 -1.86 -17.70
C LEU A 114 -4.70 -3.24 -18.31
N VAL A 115 -3.89 -4.06 -17.64
CA VAL A 115 -3.46 -5.38 -18.14
C VAL A 115 -4.19 -6.52 -17.42
N ALA A 116 -4.92 -6.24 -16.35
CA ALA A 116 -5.70 -7.23 -15.61
C ALA A 116 -6.95 -7.65 -16.39
N ASP A 117 -6.95 -8.90 -16.87
CA ASP A 117 -8.05 -9.57 -17.55
C ASP A 117 -8.05 -11.07 -17.17
N THR A 118 -9.22 -11.70 -17.17
CA THR A 118 -9.46 -13.12 -16.90
C THR A 118 -8.50 -14.08 -17.61
N ASN A 119 -7.98 -13.73 -18.79
CA ASN A 119 -7.03 -14.54 -19.57
C ASN A 119 -5.58 -14.04 -19.53
N SER A 120 -5.25 -13.09 -18.65
CA SER A 120 -3.91 -12.49 -18.62
C SER A 120 -2.84 -13.47 -18.15
N SER A 121 -1.79 -13.60 -18.97
CA SER A 121 -0.58 -14.35 -18.61
C SER A 121 0.19 -13.65 -17.48
N TRP A 122 0.89 -14.44 -16.66
CA TRP A 122 1.79 -13.93 -15.61
C TRP A 122 2.85 -12.95 -16.15
N THR A 123 3.28 -13.13 -17.40
CA THR A 123 4.26 -12.26 -18.07
C THR A 123 3.75 -10.84 -18.25
N ALA A 124 2.43 -10.65 -18.35
CA ALA A 124 1.82 -9.35 -18.54
C ALA A 124 1.99 -8.44 -17.31
N PHE A 125 2.18 -9.02 -16.12
CA PHE A 125 2.40 -8.30 -14.87
C PHE A 125 3.86 -7.90 -14.64
N VAL A 126 4.82 -8.49 -15.36
CA VAL A 126 6.26 -8.26 -15.13
C VAL A 126 6.63 -6.80 -15.37
N GLY A 127 6.23 -6.23 -16.51
CA GLY A 127 6.49 -4.84 -16.86
C GLY A 127 5.87 -3.84 -15.88
N PRO A 128 4.54 -3.89 -15.66
CA PRO A 128 3.86 -3.01 -14.71
C PRO A 128 4.40 -3.09 -13.28
N LEU A 129 4.68 -4.29 -12.77
CA LEU A 129 5.27 -4.48 -11.43
C LEU A 129 6.69 -3.94 -11.35
N PHE A 130 7.50 -4.14 -12.39
CA PHE A 130 8.84 -3.56 -12.44
C PHE A 130 8.78 -2.03 -12.39
N VAL A 131 7.90 -1.39 -13.18
CA VAL A 131 7.70 0.07 -13.15
C VAL A 131 7.20 0.57 -11.80
N ALA A 132 6.22 -0.12 -11.21
CA ALA A 132 5.77 0.18 -9.84
C ALA A 132 6.95 0.08 -8.83
N GLY A 133 7.82 -0.91 -9.02
CA GLY A 133 9.02 -1.13 -8.22
C GLY A 133 10.02 0.01 -8.33
N LEU A 134 10.31 0.46 -9.56
CA LEU A 134 11.16 1.63 -9.81
C LEU A 134 10.63 2.88 -9.10
N GLY A 135 9.31 3.09 -9.13
CA GLY A 135 8.64 4.17 -8.40
C GLY A 135 8.76 4.03 -6.88
N ALA A 136 8.58 2.82 -6.37
CA ALA A 136 8.71 2.50 -4.95
C ALA A 136 10.12 2.79 -4.42
N GLY A 137 11.18 2.34 -5.10
CA GLY A 137 12.57 2.61 -4.69
C GLY A 137 12.92 4.10 -4.71
N CYS A 138 12.45 4.83 -5.73
CA CYS A 138 12.54 6.30 -5.81
C CYS A 138 11.77 7.03 -4.70
N THR A 139 10.83 6.36 -4.03
CA THR A 139 10.04 6.96 -2.96
C THR A 139 10.63 6.66 -1.59
N PHE A 140 10.94 5.38 -1.30
CA PHE A 140 11.40 4.96 0.02
C PHE A 140 12.78 5.51 0.38
N ALA A 141 13.72 5.55 -0.57
CA ALA A 141 15.08 6.03 -0.33
C ALA A 141 15.13 7.49 0.17
N PRO A 142 14.52 8.47 -0.52
CA PRO A 142 14.56 9.86 -0.07
C PRO A 142 13.54 10.21 1.02
N MET A 143 12.46 9.44 1.19
CA MET A 143 11.44 9.75 2.19
C MET A 143 11.99 9.68 3.61
N GLY A 144 12.83 8.69 3.92
CA GLY A 144 13.42 8.55 5.25
C GLY A 144 14.30 9.75 5.66
N SER A 145 15.12 10.24 4.74
CA SER A 145 15.98 11.40 4.98
C SER A 145 15.19 12.71 5.01
N GLU A 146 14.15 12.86 4.19
CA GLU A 146 13.36 14.09 4.14
C GLU A 146 12.48 14.26 5.40
N VAL A 147 11.98 13.18 6.02
CA VAL A 147 11.27 13.28 7.31
C VAL A 147 12.18 13.84 8.42
N MET A 148 13.45 13.42 8.44
CA MET A 148 14.39 13.78 9.51
C MET A 148 15.16 15.07 9.25
N ARG A 149 15.05 15.65 8.06
CA ARG A 149 15.89 16.75 7.58
C ARG A 149 15.96 17.96 8.51
N ASN A 150 14.83 18.38 9.08
CA ASN A 150 14.73 19.56 9.95
C ASN A 150 14.46 19.18 11.42
N VAL A 151 14.63 17.91 11.79
CA VAL A 151 14.34 17.43 13.14
C VAL A 151 15.56 17.66 14.03
N PRO A 152 15.44 18.42 15.14
CA PRO A 152 16.52 18.55 16.11
C PRO A 152 16.93 17.18 16.70
N PRO A 153 18.23 16.93 16.98
CA PRO A 153 18.70 15.62 17.46
C PRO A 153 17.97 15.10 18.71
N HIS A 154 17.56 15.99 19.62
CA HIS A 154 16.82 15.64 20.83
C HIS A 154 15.36 15.21 20.57
N LEU A 155 14.82 15.47 19.37
CA LEU A 155 13.46 15.09 18.96
C LEU A 155 13.43 13.93 17.94
N THR A 156 14.58 13.41 17.51
CA THR A 156 14.67 12.34 16.49
C THR A 156 13.89 11.08 16.87
N GLY A 157 13.89 10.71 18.16
CA GLY A 157 13.11 9.59 18.66
C GLY A 157 11.61 9.81 18.50
N ALA A 158 11.10 10.96 18.94
CA ALA A 158 9.70 11.34 18.81
C ALA A 158 9.27 11.45 17.34
N ALA A 159 10.08 12.08 16.49
CA ALA A 159 9.84 12.21 15.06
C ALA A 159 9.75 10.86 14.35
N SER A 160 10.66 9.93 14.67
CA SER A 160 10.64 8.57 14.12
C SER A 160 9.41 7.78 14.59
N GLY A 161 9.03 7.95 15.86
CA GLY A 161 7.81 7.36 16.43
C GLY A 161 6.55 7.84 15.72
N VAL A 162 6.42 9.16 15.52
CA VAL A 162 5.33 9.79 14.75
C VAL A 162 5.27 9.23 13.33
N ASN A 163 6.40 9.20 12.63
CA ASN A 163 6.45 8.69 11.26
C ASN A 163 6.01 7.21 11.17
N ASN A 164 6.47 6.36 12.08
CA ASN A 164 6.05 4.96 12.11
C ASN A 164 4.57 4.81 12.44
N ALA A 165 4.05 5.58 13.39
CA ALA A 165 2.63 5.58 13.74
C ALA A 165 1.76 6.00 12.55
N LEU A 166 2.11 7.10 11.87
CA LEU A 166 1.38 7.58 10.70
C LEU A 166 1.46 6.60 9.52
N ARG A 167 2.61 5.95 9.32
CA ARG A 167 2.72 4.88 8.32
C ARG A 167 1.75 3.73 8.62
N GLN A 168 1.61 3.32 9.88
CA GLN A 168 0.61 2.32 10.25
C GLN A 168 -0.82 2.81 10.03
N VAL A 169 -1.13 4.07 10.33
CA VAL A 169 -2.43 4.66 10.02
C VAL A 169 -2.73 4.54 8.51
N GLY A 170 -1.76 4.84 7.64
CA GLY A 170 -1.90 4.66 6.19
C GLY A 170 -2.20 3.21 5.78
N SER A 171 -1.49 2.24 6.35
CA SER A 171 -1.73 0.82 6.09
C SER A 171 -3.11 0.35 6.60
N VAL A 172 -3.52 0.75 7.80
CA VAL A 172 -4.85 0.40 8.33
C VAL A 172 -5.96 1.01 7.48
N LEU A 173 -5.82 2.27 7.07
CA LEU A 173 -6.76 2.92 6.17
C LEU A 173 -6.83 2.21 4.82
N ALA A 174 -5.71 1.76 4.27
CA ALA A 174 -5.72 0.97 3.05
C ALA A 174 -6.50 -0.33 3.22
N GLY A 175 -6.22 -1.12 4.25
CA GLY A 175 -6.96 -2.37 4.48
C GLY A 175 -8.47 -2.13 4.60
N ALA A 176 -8.88 -1.12 5.36
CA ALA A 176 -10.29 -0.79 5.56
C ALA A 176 -10.97 -0.27 4.29
N VAL A 177 -10.36 0.70 3.59
CA VAL A 177 -10.94 1.32 2.39
C VAL A 177 -10.94 0.34 1.23
N ILE A 178 -9.81 -0.33 0.96
CA ILE A 178 -9.69 -1.29 -0.13
C ILE A 178 -10.59 -2.50 0.09
N GLY A 179 -10.64 -3.03 1.33
CA GLY A 179 -11.57 -4.10 1.68
C GLY A 179 -13.03 -3.69 1.49
N ALA A 180 -13.44 -2.52 1.99
CA ALA A 180 -14.80 -2.03 1.85
C ALA A 180 -15.18 -1.75 0.38
N VAL A 181 -14.29 -1.13 -0.40
CA VAL A 181 -14.51 -0.86 -1.83
C VAL A 181 -14.61 -2.17 -2.61
N LEU A 182 -13.68 -3.10 -2.38
CA LEU A 182 -13.70 -4.42 -3.03
C LEU A 182 -14.98 -5.17 -2.71
N GLN A 183 -15.37 -5.20 -1.44
CA GLN A 183 -16.59 -5.87 -0.97
C GLN A 183 -17.84 -5.26 -1.61
N ALA A 184 -17.97 -3.93 -1.58
CA ALA A 184 -19.12 -3.24 -2.16
C ALA A 184 -19.20 -3.47 -3.68
N LYS A 185 -18.05 -3.45 -4.37
CA LYS A 185 -17.97 -3.68 -5.81
C LYS A 185 -18.25 -5.14 -6.18
N LEU A 186 -17.76 -6.09 -5.38
CA LEU A 186 -17.98 -7.52 -5.59
C LEU A 186 -19.46 -7.87 -5.47
N VAL A 187 -20.14 -7.38 -4.43
CA VAL A 187 -21.59 -7.57 -4.26
C VAL A 187 -22.36 -6.99 -5.44
N SER A 188 -22.00 -5.78 -5.91
CA SER A 188 -22.68 -5.18 -7.07
C SER A 188 -22.43 -5.96 -8.37
N ALA A 189 -21.18 -6.33 -8.63
CA ALA A 189 -20.78 -6.98 -9.87
C ALA A 189 -21.32 -8.42 -9.96
N LEU A 190 -21.23 -9.20 -8.87
CA LEU A 190 -21.80 -10.54 -8.83
C LEU A 190 -23.32 -10.52 -9.00
N ARG A 191 -24.03 -9.54 -8.43
CA ARG A 191 -25.49 -9.43 -8.59
C ARG A 191 -25.88 -9.10 -10.03
N GLU A 192 -25.15 -8.20 -10.69
CA GLU A 192 -25.41 -7.79 -12.07
C GLU A 192 -25.14 -8.93 -13.05
N GLU A 193 -23.99 -9.60 -12.89
CA GLU A 193 -23.61 -10.74 -13.72
C GLU A 193 -24.53 -11.94 -13.46
N ALA A 194 -24.91 -12.21 -12.19
CA ALA A 194 -25.88 -13.25 -11.86
C ALA A 194 -27.25 -12.97 -12.47
N ALA A 195 -27.71 -11.71 -12.47
CA ALA A 195 -28.99 -11.34 -13.10
C ALA A 195 -28.98 -11.54 -14.61
N THR A 196 -27.84 -11.27 -15.26
CA THR A 196 -27.64 -11.52 -16.70
C THR A 196 -27.60 -13.02 -17.00
N ALA A 197 -26.82 -13.78 -16.24
CA ALA A 197 -26.72 -15.23 -16.32
C ALA A 197 -28.08 -15.92 -16.09
N ALA A 198 -28.85 -15.46 -15.10
CA ALA A 198 -30.16 -16.01 -14.75
C ALA A 198 -31.19 -15.92 -15.90
N GLN A 199 -30.99 -15.05 -16.89
CA GLN A 199 -31.89 -14.99 -18.05
C GLN A 199 -31.91 -16.29 -18.85
N SER A 200 -30.83 -17.07 -18.79
CA SER A 200 -30.73 -18.40 -19.42
C SER A 200 -31.38 -19.52 -18.59
N LEU A 201 -31.74 -19.26 -17.33
CA LEU A 201 -32.42 -20.21 -16.45
C LEU A 201 -33.95 -20.14 -16.60
N PRO A 202 -34.67 -21.25 -16.31
CA PRO A 202 -36.12 -21.22 -16.15
C PRO A 202 -36.55 -20.22 -15.07
N GLN A 203 -37.72 -19.59 -15.25
CA GLN A 203 -38.16 -18.44 -14.46
C GLN A 203 -38.20 -18.71 -12.95
N ASP A 204 -38.51 -19.94 -12.55
CA ASP A 204 -38.64 -20.38 -11.16
C ASP A 204 -37.32 -20.34 -10.37
N TYR A 205 -36.17 -20.49 -11.04
CA TYR A 205 -34.85 -20.56 -10.37
C TYR A 205 -34.07 -19.24 -10.41
N ARG A 206 -34.56 -18.22 -11.13
CA ARG A 206 -33.81 -16.98 -11.36
C ARG A 206 -33.59 -16.17 -10.08
N ALA A 207 -34.64 -16.03 -9.27
CA ALA A 207 -34.58 -15.24 -8.04
C ALA A 207 -33.60 -15.85 -7.04
N ASP A 208 -33.70 -17.17 -6.83
CA ASP A 208 -32.86 -17.92 -5.89
C ASP A 208 -31.39 -17.93 -6.32
N PHE A 209 -31.12 -18.04 -7.63
CA PHE A 209 -29.76 -17.94 -8.16
C PHE A 209 -29.13 -16.57 -7.88
N VAL A 210 -29.86 -15.48 -8.13
CA VAL A 210 -29.35 -14.12 -7.90
C VAL A 210 -29.18 -13.82 -6.41
N SER A 211 -30.11 -14.26 -5.55
CA SER A 211 -29.99 -14.07 -4.10
C SER A 211 -28.85 -14.89 -3.50
N GLY A 212 -28.64 -16.13 -3.97
CA GLY A 212 -27.52 -16.97 -3.54
C GLY A 212 -26.16 -16.34 -3.83
N PHE A 213 -26.02 -15.66 -4.97
CA PHE A 213 -24.81 -14.88 -5.29
C PHE A 213 -24.66 -13.61 -4.44
N ALA A 214 -25.76 -12.92 -4.15
CA ALA A 214 -25.73 -11.72 -3.31
C ALA A 214 -25.33 -12.04 -1.86
N ASP A 215 -25.86 -13.13 -1.31
CA ASP A 215 -25.56 -13.60 0.05
C ASP A 215 -24.14 -14.19 0.14
N GLY A 216 -23.76 -15.02 -0.84
CA GLY A 216 -22.41 -15.55 -0.95
C GLY A 216 -21.34 -14.47 -1.09
N ALA A 217 -21.64 -13.40 -1.86
CA ALA A 217 -20.76 -12.26 -2.02
C ALA A 217 -20.41 -11.57 -0.69
N GLN A 218 -21.33 -11.55 0.28
CA GLN A 218 -21.12 -10.95 1.60
C GLN A 218 -20.19 -11.76 2.50
N GLN A 219 -20.00 -13.06 2.21
CA GLN A 219 -19.23 -14.00 3.01
C GLN A 219 -17.92 -14.42 2.34
N VAL A 220 -17.54 -13.80 1.22
CA VAL A 220 -16.33 -14.18 0.47
C VAL A 220 -15.09 -13.94 1.32
N GLU A 221 -14.50 -15.05 1.77
CA GLU A 221 -13.20 -15.06 2.44
C GLU A 221 -12.09 -15.23 1.38
N VAL A 222 -11.03 -14.42 1.49
CA VAL A 222 -9.91 -14.42 0.54
C VAL A 222 -9.33 -15.84 0.40
N GLY A 223 -9.33 -16.38 -0.82
CA GLY A 223 -8.80 -17.72 -1.12
C GLY A 223 -9.82 -18.86 -1.05
N THR A 224 -11.09 -18.59 -0.73
CA THR A 224 -12.18 -19.57 -0.79
C THR A 224 -13.07 -19.31 -2.01
N GLN A 225 -13.19 -20.29 -2.91
CA GLN A 225 -14.19 -20.26 -3.98
C GLN A 225 -15.50 -20.82 -3.41
N GLN A 226 -16.31 -19.97 -2.78
CA GLN A 226 -17.68 -20.34 -2.43
C GLN A 226 -18.57 -20.09 -3.65
N GLY A 227 -18.86 -21.18 -4.37
CA GLY A 227 -19.93 -21.20 -5.36
C GLY A 227 -21.31 -21.09 -4.69
N ALA A 228 -22.31 -20.59 -5.43
CA ALA A 228 -23.68 -20.51 -4.94
C ALA A 228 -24.17 -21.89 -4.44
N SER A 229 -24.75 -21.94 -3.25
CA SER A 229 -25.39 -23.14 -2.71
C SER A 229 -26.57 -23.53 -3.59
N LEU A 230 -26.53 -24.74 -4.16
CA LEU A 230 -27.61 -25.27 -4.99
C LEU A 230 -28.83 -25.64 -4.12
N PRO A 231 -30.06 -25.28 -4.53
CA PRO A 231 -31.28 -25.83 -3.94
C PRO A 231 -31.31 -27.37 -4.05
N ALA A 232 -31.88 -28.05 -3.06
CA ALA A 232 -31.79 -29.51 -2.92
C ALA A 232 -32.57 -30.33 -3.99
N ASP A 233 -33.40 -29.70 -4.83
CA ASP A 233 -34.32 -30.36 -5.77
C ASP A 233 -34.14 -29.90 -7.24
N VAL A 234 -32.90 -29.63 -7.67
CA VAL A 234 -32.63 -29.16 -9.05
C VAL A 234 -32.39 -30.35 -10.00
N PRO A 235 -33.07 -30.43 -11.17
CA PRO A 235 -32.75 -31.41 -12.23
C PRO A 235 -31.27 -31.34 -12.66
N GLN A 236 -30.63 -32.49 -12.92
CA GLN A 236 -29.18 -32.56 -13.21
C GLN A 236 -28.74 -31.64 -14.37
N ASP A 237 -29.58 -31.47 -15.39
CA ASP A 237 -29.29 -30.59 -16.53
C ASP A 237 -29.21 -29.12 -16.09
N VAL A 238 -30.13 -28.70 -15.22
CA VAL A 238 -30.18 -27.33 -14.66
C VAL A 238 -29.04 -27.13 -13.66
N ALA A 239 -28.67 -28.17 -12.90
CA ALA A 239 -27.53 -28.12 -11.97
C ALA A 239 -26.20 -27.90 -12.70
N ASN A 240 -25.97 -28.58 -13.82
CA ASN A 240 -24.77 -28.39 -14.65
C ASN A 240 -24.70 -26.97 -15.24
N THR A 241 -25.83 -26.46 -15.74
CA THR A 241 -25.93 -25.09 -16.25
C THR A 241 -25.71 -24.04 -15.15
N ILE A 242 -26.27 -24.25 -13.95
CA ILE A 242 -26.03 -23.39 -12.78
C ILE A 242 -24.56 -23.39 -12.39
N GLN A 243 -23.88 -24.53 -12.37
CA GLN A 243 -22.44 -24.61 -12.06
C GLN A 243 -21.57 -23.89 -13.09
N GLU A 244 -21.87 -24.03 -14.39
CA GLU A 244 -21.13 -23.35 -15.45
C GLU A 244 -21.32 -21.83 -15.41
N LEU A 245 -22.58 -21.37 -15.24
CA LEU A 245 -22.89 -19.96 -15.10
C LEU A 245 -22.30 -19.38 -13.81
N ALA A 246 -22.35 -20.14 -12.72
CA ALA A 246 -21.76 -19.73 -11.44
C ALA A 246 -20.26 -19.48 -11.56
N GLY A 247 -19.53 -20.33 -12.29
CA GLY A 247 -18.11 -20.14 -12.57
C GLY A 247 -17.82 -18.85 -13.34
N LYS A 248 -18.61 -18.56 -14.39
CA LYS A 248 -18.46 -17.34 -15.21
C LYS A 248 -18.80 -16.08 -14.41
N VAL A 249 -19.94 -16.09 -13.72
CA VAL A 249 -20.40 -14.99 -12.85
C VAL A 249 -19.35 -14.65 -11.80
N PHE A 250 -18.80 -15.67 -11.14
CA PHE A 250 -17.77 -15.46 -10.13
C PHE A 250 -16.51 -14.83 -10.73
N HIS A 251 -15.97 -15.38 -11.82
CA HIS A 251 -14.73 -14.86 -12.42
C HIS A 251 -14.90 -13.43 -12.96
N GLN A 252 -15.97 -13.16 -13.73
CA GLN A 252 -16.21 -11.83 -14.30
C GLN A 252 -16.53 -10.81 -13.21
N GLY A 253 -17.45 -11.12 -12.29
CA GLY A 253 -17.80 -10.20 -11.21
C GLY A 253 -16.63 -9.86 -10.29
N PHE A 254 -15.70 -10.79 -10.09
CA PHE A 254 -14.48 -10.53 -9.31
C PHE A 254 -13.49 -9.63 -10.06
N VAL A 255 -13.30 -9.83 -11.36
CA VAL A 255 -12.46 -8.95 -12.20
C VAL A 255 -13.04 -7.53 -12.25
N ASP A 256 -14.34 -7.41 -12.46
CA ASP A 256 -15.07 -6.13 -12.50
C ASP A 256 -15.05 -5.41 -11.15
N ALA A 257 -14.93 -6.14 -10.04
CA ALA A 257 -14.77 -5.56 -8.72
C ALA A 257 -13.33 -5.12 -8.42
N LEU A 258 -12.34 -5.90 -8.86
CA LEU A 258 -10.92 -5.62 -8.63
C LEU A 258 -10.42 -4.43 -9.44
N GLN A 259 -10.87 -4.31 -10.69
CA GLN A 259 -10.49 -3.22 -11.58
C GLN A 259 -10.69 -1.82 -10.94
N PRO A 260 -11.90 -1.39 -10.56
CA PRO A 260 -12.11 -0.08 -9.92
C PRO A 260 -11.45 0.02 -8.55
N THR A 261 -11.23 -1.09 -7.86
CA THR A 261 -10.52 -1.11 -6.56
C THR A 261 -9.06 -0.66 -6.71
N MET A 262 -8.40 -1.01 -7.82
CA MET A 262 -7.03 -0.58 -8.14
C MET A 262 -6.89 0.91 -8.46
N LEU A 263 -7.98 1.62 -8.78
CA LEU A 263 -7.94 3.07 -8.98
C LEU A 263 -7.69 3.82 -7.67
N VAL A 264 -8.19 3.33 -6.55
CA VAL A 264 -8.03 3.97 -5.24
C VAL A 264 -6.56 4.16 -4.84
N PRO A 265 -5.70 3.11 -4.86
CA PRO A 265 -4.28 3.28 -4.56
C PRO A 265 -3.55 4.10 -5.64
N ALA A 266 -3.92 3.98 -6.92
CA ALA A 266 -3.33 4.79 -7.98
C ALA A 266 -3.58 6.29 -7.79
N LEU A 267 -4.83 6.68 -7.55
CA LEU A 267 -5.21 8.07 -7.23
C LEU A 267 -4.51 8.58 -5.97
N THR A 268 -4.33 7.71 -4.99
CA THR A 268 -3.60 8.04 -3.75
C THR A 268 -2.12 8.33 -4.03
N MET A 269 -1.47 7.58 -4.93
CA MET A 269 -0.10 7.86 -5.37
C MET A 269 0.01 9.20 -6.09
N PHE A 270 -0.92 9.52 -7.00
CA PHE A 270 -0.92 10.81 -7.70
C PHE A 270 -1.22 11.97 -6.76
N ALA A 271 -2.13 11.79 -5.79
CA ALA A 271 -2.37 12.78 -4.74
C ALA A 271 -1.12 12.98 -3.86
N GLY A 272 -0.41 11.90 -3.52
CA GLY A 272 0.88 11.95 -2.83
C GLY A 272 1.93 12.73 -3.64
N ALA A 273 2.04 12.48 -4.94
CA ALA A 273 2.93 13.21 -5.84
C ALA A 273 2.59 14.72 -5.87
N ALA A 274 1.30 15.06 -5.94
CA ALA A 274 0.84 16.45 -5.87
C ALA A 274 1.18 17.10 -4.51
N LEU A 275 1.04 16.36 -3.40
CA LEU A 275 1.43 16.83 -2.07
C LEU A 275 2.94 17.11 -1.98
N CYS A 276 3.79 16.32 -2.65
CA CYS A 276 5.23 16.59 -2.72
C CYS A 276 5.54 17.95 -3.34
N LEU A 277 4.69 18.49 -4.23
CA LEU A 277 4.87 19.84 -4.79
C LEU A 277 4.80 20.93 -3.70
N ALA A 278 4.14 20.66 -2.58
CA ALA A 278 4.05 21.58 -1.43
C ALA A 278 5.30 21.60 -0.54
N LEU A 279 6.26 20.70 -0.76
CA LEU A 279 7.56 20.69 -0.09
C LEU A 279 8.39 21.91 -0.53
N LYS A 280 9.05 22.55 0.44
CA LYS A 280 10.08 23.55 0.15
C LYS A 280 11.34 22.82 -0.29
N GLY A 281 11.74 23.05 -1.54
CA GLY A 281 12.95 22.46 -2.13
C GLY A 281 14.21 23.18 -1.67
N GLY A 282 15.30 22.43 -1.54
CA GLY A 282 16.65 22.94 -1.28
C GLY A 282 17.60 21.74 -1.12
N PRO A 283 18.91 21.89 -1.42
CA PRO A 283 19.89 20.84 -1.17
C PRO A 283 19.86 20.39 0.30
N THR A 284 20.01 19.09 0.55
CA THR A 284 20.27 18.59 1.91
C THR A 284 21.59 19.21 2.38
N PRO A 285 21.64 19.87 3.56
CA PRO A 285 22.89 20.45 4.05
C PRO A 285 23.99 19.39 4.07
N SER A 286 25.02 19.60 3.26
CA SER A 286 26.19 18.73 3.14
C SER A 286 26.97 18.80 4.46
N GLY A 287 26.62 17.94 5.41
CA GLY A 287 27.21 17.96 6.75
C GLY A 287 26.77 16.84 7.68
N MET A 288 25.64 16.18 7.42
CA MET A 288 25.24 14.95 8.14
C MET A 288 25.53 13.72 7.29
N GLY A 289 26.80 13.54 6.93
CA GLY A 289 27.28 12.20 6.61
C GLY A 289 27.00 11.30 7.81
N HIS A 290 26.77 10.01 7.57
CA HIS A 290 26.82 8.97 8.58
C HIS A 290 28.27 8.84 9.12
N GLY A 291 28.77 9.91 9.75
CA GLY A 291 29.99 9.89 10.52
C GLY A 291 29.69 9.11 11.78
N ALA A 292 30.42 8.02 11.97
CA ALA A 292 30.62 7.43 13.28
C ALA A 292 30.82 8.55 14.32
N PRO A 293 30.30 8.41 15.55
CA PRO A 293 30.53 9.39 16.59
C PRO A 293 32.03 9.72 16.64
N PRO A 294 32.41 11.01 16.75
CA PRO A 294 33.82 11.39 16.81
C PRO A 294 34.48 10.51 17.88
N ALA A 295 35.51 9.77 17.47
CA ALA A 295 36.28 8.95 18.38
C ALA A 295 36.68 9.86 19.54
N GLN A 296 36.16 9.56 20.73
CA GLN A 296 36.60 10.24 21.94
C GLN A 296 38.12 10.16 21.95
N PRO A 297 38.84 11.26 22.21
CA PRO A 297 40.28 11.20 22.36
C PRO A 297 40.57 10.13 23.41
N GLN A 298 41.15 9.01 22.98
CA GLN A 298 41.72 8.05 23.91
C GLN A 298 42.78 8.82 24.67
N THR A 299 42.46 9.19 25.91
CA THR A 299 43.45 9.66 26.87
C THR A 299 44.51 8.58 26.93
N ALA A 300 45.69 8.88 26.40
CA ALA A 300 46.83 7.99 26.46
C ALA A 300 47.05 7.56 27.93
N PRO A 301 47.36 6.29 28.21
CA PRO A 301 47.69 5.89 29.55
C PRO A 301 48.90 6.68 30.01
N ASP A 302 48.72 7.35 31.15
CA ASP A 302 49.73 8.09 31.89
C ASP A 302 50.96 7.20 32.08
N LYS A 303 52.09 7.61 31.47
CA LYS A 303 53.36 6.86 31.55
C LYS A 303 54.19 7.23 32.78
N ASP A 304 53.69 8.08 33.68
CA ASP A 304 54.49 8.60 34.80
C ASP A 304 54.04 8.11 36.19
N ALA A 305 53.23 7.04 36.30
CA ALA A 305 52.83 6.47 37.59
C ALA A 305 53.70 5.29 38.10
N THR A 306 54.94 5.14 37.62
CA THR A 306 55.85 4.08 38.09
C THR A 306 57.27 4.58 38.41
N ALA A 307 57.39 5.76 39.01
CA ALA A 307 58.67 6.22 39.59
C ALA A 307 58.50 7.28 40.68
N ALA A 308 57.94 6.92 41.84
CA ALA A 308 58.29 7.54 43.13
C ALA A 308 57.61 6.79 44.29
N HIS A 309 58.45 6.15 45.11
CA HIS A 309 58.30 5.81 46.54
C HIS A 309 57.07 5.03 47.05
#